data_AF-A0A1F8F173-F1
#
_entry.id   AF-A0A1F8F173-F1
#
_cell.length_a   1.000
_cell.length_b   1.000
_cell.length_c   1.000
_cell.angle_alpha   90.00
_cell.angle_beta   90.00
_cell.angle_gamma   90.00
#
_symmetry.space_group_name_H-M   'P 1'
#
loop_
_entity.id
_entity.type
_entity.pdbx_description
1 polymer ?
#
loop_
_entity_poly.entity_id
_entity_poly.type
_entity_poly.pdbx_seq_one_letter_code
_entity_poly.pdbx_strand_id
1 'polypeptide(L)'
;MHWLIFIGLLIVFEIIADVFSKEWSLSGRILFWTLALSGYIVANIFWLKAIRLGSGLGRGAVLFSVGSALAAMIIGVVFYKESIGKIELVGMTLGVVSIILILWHS
;
A
#
# COMPACT_ATOMS: atom_id res chain seq x y z
N MET A 1 8.03 10.57 -15.57
CA MET A 1 8.85 9.93 -14.51
C MET A 1 8.68 10.56 -13.13
N HIS A 2 8.49 11.88 -13.00
CA HIS A 2 8.32 12.55 -11.69
C HIS A 2 7.17 12.01 -10.81
N TRP A 3 6.07 11.52 -11.40
CA TRP A 3 4.92 11.01 -10.64
C TRP A 3 5.20 9.68 -9.92
N LEU A 4 6.18 8.88 -10.36
CA LEU A 4 6.55 7.61 -9.73
C LEU A 4 7.10 7.83 -8.31
N ILE A 5 7.84 8.92 -8.09
CA ILE A 5 8.33 9.29 -6.76
C ILE A 5 7.17 9.53 -5.80
N PHE A 6 6.10 10.19 -6.27
CA PHE A 6 4.92 10.44 -5.45
C PHE A 6 4.13 9.17 -5.16
N ILE A 7 4.08 8.21 -6.10
CA ILE A 7 3.52 6.87 -5.83
C ILE A 7 4.38 6.10 -4.82
N GLY A 8 5.71 6.19 -4.91
CA GLY A 8 6.61 5.61 -3.92
C GLY A 8 6.39 6.19 -2.52
N LEU A 9 6.31 7.52 -2.41
CA LEU A 9 6.00 8.21 -1.15
C LEU A 9 4.62 7.85 -0.60
N LEU A 10 3.61 7.80 -1.48
CA LEU A 10 2.27 7.32 -1.14
C LEU A 10 2.33 5.93 -0.48
N ILE A 11 2.99 4.96 -1.12
CA ILE A 11 3.12 3.60 -0.59
C ILE A 11 3.86 3.59 0.75
N VAL A 12 4.94 4.35 0.89
CA VAL A 12 5.69 4.43 2.17
C VAL A 12 4.81 4.94 3.31
N PHE A 13 4.05 6.01 3.09
CA PHE A 13 3.17 6.54 4.13
C PHE A 13 1.97 5.63 4.40
N GLU A 14 1.46 4.94 3.39
CA GLU A 14 0.42 3.91 3.54
C GLU A 14 0.91 2.77 4.43
N ILE A 15 2.12 2.25 4.17
CA ILE A 15 2.76 1.18 4.97
C ILE A 15 2.91 1.60 6.43
N ILE A 16 3.38 2.83 6.68
CA ILE A 16 3.52 3.37 8.04
C ILE A 16 2.14 3.44 8.71
N ALA A 17 1.12 3.90 7.98
CA ALA A 17 -0.24 3.97 8.48
C ALA A 17 -0.81 2.58 8.79
N ASP A 18 -0.55 1.57 7.94
CA ASP A 18 -0.98 0.18 8.13
C ASP A 18 -0.34 -0.45 9.37
N VAL A 19 0.96 -0.20 9.61
CA VAL A 19 1.63 -0.65 10.84
C VAL A 19 0.97 -0.03 12.07
N PHE A 20 0.72 1.29 12.08
CA PHE A 20 0.02 1.92 13.19
C PHE A 20 -1.43 1.44 13.33
N SER A 21 -2.12 1.20 12.22
CA SER A 21 -3.46 0.62 12.22
C SER A 21 -3.47 -0.76 12.87
N LYS A 22 -2.46 -1.58 12.56
CA LYS A 22 -2.29 -2.90 13.17
C LYS A 22 -1.95 -2.81 14.66
N GLU A 23 -1.03 -1.92 15.06
CA GLU A 23 -0.73 -1.67 16.48
C GLU A 23 -1.95 -1.16 17.25
N TRP A 24 -2.80 -0.35 16.63
CA TRP A 24 -4.07 0.06 17.21
C TRP A 24 -5.01 -1.12 17.39
N SER A 25 -5.14 -1.99 16.38
CA SER A 25 -5.96 -3.21 16.44
C SER A 25 -5.53 -4.15 17.57
N LEU A 26 -4.23 -4.20 17.92
CA LEU A 26 -3.71 -5.08 18.97
C LEU A 26 -3.78 -4.45 20.36
N SER A 27 -3.47 -3.16 20.49
CA SER A 27 -3.31 -2.49 21.78
C SER A 27 -4.53 -1.66 22.22
N GLY A 28 -5.44 -1.33 21.29
CA GLY A 28 -6.58 -0.43 21.51
C GLY A 28 -6.20 1.04 21.78
N ARG A 29 -4.91 1.40 21.77
CA ARG A 29 -4.44 2.74 22.15
C ARG A 29 -4.79 3.77 21.06
N ILE A 30 -5.55 4.80 21.44
CA ILE A 30 -5.99 5.85 20.52
C ILE A 30 -4.85 6.59 19.81
N LEU A 31 -3.65 6.64 20.42
CA LEU A 31 -2.47 7.22 19.79
C LEU A 31 -2.12 6.54 18.45
N PHE A 32 -2.22 5.21 18.38
CA PHE A 32 -1.92 4.51 17.13
C PHE A 32 -3.00 4.75 16.08
N TRP A 33 -4.26 4.91 16.50
CA TRP A 33 -5.35 5.32 15.62
C TRP A 33 -5.12 6.71 15.02
N THR A 34 -4.71 7.69 15.83
CA THR A 34 -4.44 9.06 15.33
C THR A 34 -3.23 9.09 14.39
N LEU A 35 -2.18 8.33 14.69
CA LEU A 35 -1.01 8.20 13.84
C LEU A 35 -1.34 7.52 12.50
N ALA A 36 -2.12 6.43 12.52
CA ALA A 36 -2.59 5.75 11.32
C ALA A 36 -3.41 6.70 10.44
N LEU A 37 -4.41 7.38 11.01
CA LEU A 37 -5.25 8.32 10.29
C LEU A 37 -4.43 9.46 9.66
N SER A 38 -3.47 10.01 10.40
CA SER A 38 -2.57 11.05 9.90
C SER A 38 -1.70 10.53 8.75
N GLY A 39 -1.20 9.31 8.86
CA GLY A 39 -0.44 8.63 7.80
C GLY A 39 -1.26 8.50 6.51
N TYR A 40 -2.49 8.00 6.59
CA TYR A 40 -3.38 7.87 5.41
C TYR A 40 -3.70 9.22 4.76
N ILE A 41 -3.91 10.28 5.55
CA ILE A 41 -4.13 11.64 5.01
C ILE A 41 -2.90 12.10 4.23
N VAL A 42 -1.70 11.96 4.80
CA VAL A 42 -0.45 12.36 4.15
C VAL A 42 -0.19 11.53 2.89
N ALA A 43 -0.44 10.22 2.94
CA ALA A 43 -0.38 9.31 1.80
C ALA A 43 -1.26 9.84 0.65
N ASN A 44 -2.52 10.19 0.93
CA ASN A 44 -3.46 10.72 -0.05
C ASN A 44 -3.05 12.08 -0.65
N ILE A 45 -2.30 12.92 0.06
CA ILE A 45 -1.72 14.14 -0.53
C ILE A 45 -0.76 13.79 -1.67
N PHE A 46 0.05 12.74 -1.51
CA PHE A 46 0.96 12.29 -2.55
C PHE A 46 0.23 11.63 -3.71
N TRP A 47 -0.85 10.87 -3.45
CA TRP A 47 -1.73 10.35 -4.49
C TRP A 47 -2.28 11.45 -5.41
N LEU A 48 -2.84 12.52 -4.83
CA LEU A 48 -3.37 13.64 -5.59
C LEU A 48 -2.29 14.33 -6.43
N LYS A 49 -1.07 14.47 -5.89
CA LYS A 49 0.07 14.99 -6.66
C LYS A 49 0.49 14.05 -7.79
N ALA A 50 0.51 12.74 -7.56
CA ALA A 50 0.86 11.75 -8.58
C ALA A 50 -0.11 11.80 -9.77
N ILE A 51 -1.41 11.85 -9.50
CA ILE A 51 -2.44 12.01 -10.54
C ILE A 51 -2.23 13.30 -11.32
N ARG A 52 -2.06 14.43 -10.61
CA ARG A 52 -1.87 15.74 -11.23
C ARG A 52 -0.63 15.80 -12.13
N LEU A 53 0.40 15.02 -11.82
CA LEU A 53 1.65 14.93 -12.57
C LEU A 53 1.65 13.85 -13.67
N GLY A 54 0.49 13.25 -13.95
CA GLY A 54 0.30 12.39 -15.11
C GLY A 54 0.46 10.90 -14.85
N SER A 55 0.30 10.41 -13.61
CA SER A 55 0.19 8.96 -13.36
C SER A 55 -1.02 8.35 -14.09
N GLY A 56 -2.06 9.16 -14.32
CA GLY A 56 -3.38 8.68 -14.70
C GLY A 56 -4.03 7.89 -13.57
N LEU A 57 -5.36 7.82 -13.58
CA LEU A 57 -6.10 7.09 -12.54
C LEU A 57 -5.84 5.58 -12.65
N GLY A 58 -5.93 5.01 -13.86
CA GLY A 58 -5.79 3.56 -14.06
C GLY A 58 -4.40 3.02 -13.71
N ARG A 59 -3.35 3.56 -14.34
CA ARG A 59 -1.97 3.07 -14.11
C ARG A 59 -1.51 3.34 -12.68
N GLY A 60 -1.77 4.55 -12.17
CA GLY A 60 -1.43 4.93 -10.80
C GLY A 60 -2.14 4.04 -9.77
N ALA A 61 -3.44 3.77 -9.96
CA ALA A 61 -4.22 3.01 -9.00
C ALA A 61 -3.74 1.57 -8.90
N VAL A 62 -3.44 0.94 -10.04
CA VAL A 62 -2.90 -0.42 -10.05
C VAL A 62 -1.56 -0.46 -9.32
N LEU A 63 -0.65 0.46 -9.66
CA LEU A 63 0.68 0.49 -9.04
C LEU A 63 0.60 0.66 -7.52
N PHE A 64 -0.24 1.58 -7.08
CA PHE A 64 -0.50 1.79 -5.66
C PHE A 64 -1.15 0.55 -5.03
N SER A 65 -2.26 0.06 -5.57
CA SER A 65 -3.02 -1.05 -4.98
C SER A 65 -2.17 -2.29 -4.79
N VAL A 66 -1.38 -2.68 -5.79
CA VAL A 66 -0.58 -3.89 -5.64
C VAL A 66 0.73 -3.64 -4.88
N GLY A 67 1.34 -2.47 -5.02
CA GLY A 67 2.47 -2.09 -4.18
C GLY A 67 2.12 -2.13 -2.68
N SER A 68 0.97 -1.54 -2.32
CA SER A 68 0.43 -1.59 -0.96
C SER A 68 0.01 -3.00 -0.56
N ALA A 69 -0.64 -3.78 -1.44
CA ALA A 69 -0.99 -5.17 -1.12
C ALA A 69 0.24 -6.05 -0.82
N LEU A 70 1.32 -5.88 -1.59
CA LEU A 70 2.60 -6.57 -1.36
C LEU A 70 3.22 -6.15 -0.03
N ALA A 71 3.24 -4.86 0.25
CA ALA A 71 3.83 -4.37 1.49
C ALA A 71 3.01 -4.78 2.73
N ALA A 72 1.68 -4.65 2.67
CA ALA A 72 0.76 -5.10 3.71
C ALA A 72 0.90 -6.61 3.96
N MET A 73 1.07 -7.41 2.91
CA MET A 73 1.38 -8.83 3.04
C MET A 73 2.70 -9.06 3.77
N ILE A 74 3.79 -8.40 3.35
CA ILE A 74 5.09 -8.54 4.02
C ILE A 74 4.96 -8.16 5.49
N ILE A 75 4.27 -7.07 5.80
CA ILE A 75 4.02 -6.63 7.18
C ILE A 75 3.21 -7.67 7.95
N GLY A 76 2.04 -8.06 7.48
CA GLY A 76 1.15 -9.01 8.17
C GLY A 76 1.83 -10.36 8.41
N VAL A 77 2.51 -10.88 7.40
CA VAL A 77 3.07 -12.24 7.41
C VAL A 77 4.43 -12.29 8.11
N VAL A 78 5.33 -11.35 7.80
CA VAL A 78 6.71 -11.39 8.32
C VAL A 78 6.79 -10.73 9.69
N PHE A 79 6.20 -9.55 9.87
CA PHE A 79 6.30 -8.80 11.12
C PHE A 79 5.25 -9.26 12.14
N TYR A 80 3.99 -9.41 11.72
CA TYR A 80 2.90 -9.81 12.61
C TYR A 80 2.66 -11.32 12.67
N LYS A 81 3.36 -12.11 11.84
CA LYS A 81 3.27 -13.58 11.81
C LYS A 81 1.85 -14.10 11.60
N GLU A 82 1.06 -13.38 10.81
CA GLU A 82 -0.28 -13.81 10.43
C GLU A 82 -0.22 -15.10 9.61
N SER A 83 -1.14 -16.03 9.90
CA SER A 83 -1.24 -17.28 9.15
C SER A 83 -1.93 -17.03 7.82
N ILE A 84 -1.24 -17.32 6.72
CA ILE A 84 -1.83 -17.27 5.37
C ILE A 84 -2.34 -18.65 4.96
N GLY A 85 -3.56 -18.71 4.45
CA GLY A 85 -4.12 -19.88 3.80
C GLY A 85 -3.53 -20.12 2.41
N LYS A 86 -3.57 -21.37 1.93
CA LYS A 86 -3.07 -21.73 0.59
C LYS A 86 -3.77 -20.97 -0.55
N ILE A 87 -5.05 -20.67 -0.39
CA ILE A 87 -5.85 -19.92 -1.39
C ILE A 87 -5.45 -18.44 -1.41
N GLU A 88 -5.23 -17.84 -0.24
CA GLU A 88 -4.79 -16.45 -0.13
C GLU A 88 -3.44 -16.26 -0.81
N LEU A 89 -2.50 -17.20 -0.62
CA LEU A 89 -1.20 -17.18 -1.30
C LEU A 89 -1.33 -17.22 -2.84
N VAL A 90 -2.28 -18.00 -3.38
CA VAL A 90 -2.56 -18.02 -4.83
C VAL A 90 -3.09 -16.67 -5.31
N GLY A 91 -4.06 -16.10 -4.58
CA GLY A 91 -4.59 -14.77 -4.90
C GLY A 91 -3.51 -13.68 -4.86
N MET A 92 -2.64 -13.73 -3.87
CA MET A 92 -1.48 -12.85 -3.73
C MET A 92 -0.53 -12.95 -4.94
N THR A 93 -0.22 -14.16 -5.38
CA THR A 93 0.66 -14.41 -6.53
C THR A 93 0.08 -13.84 -7.81
N LEU A 94 -1.23 -14.02 -8.05
CA LEU A 94 -1.94 -13.44 -9.19
C LEU A 94 -1.94 -11.90 -9.17
N GLY A 95 -2.01 -11.29 -7.98
CA GLY A 95 -1.88 -9.85 -7.80
C GLY A 95 -0.52 -9.33 -8.30
N VAL A 96 0.58 -10.00 -7.94
CA VAL A 96 1.92 -9.64 -8.42
C VAL A 96 2.02 -9.72 -9.95
N VAL A 97 1.47 -10.78 -10.55
CA VAL A 97 1.44 -10.93 -12.02
C VAL A 97 0.69 -9.78 -12.69
N SER A 98 -0.38 -9.28 -12.07
CA SER A 98 -1.15 -8.15 -12.58
C SER A 98 -0.32 -6.85 -12.61
N ILE A 99 0.56 -6.61 -11.63
CA ILE A 99 1.52 -5.48 -11.71
C ILE A 99 2.41 -5.61 -12.93
N ILE A 100 3.03 -6.78 -13.09
CA ILE A 100 4.04 -7.01 -14.12
C ILE A 100 3.43 -6.73 -15.49
N LEU A 101 2.22 -7.23 -15.75
CA LEU A 101 1.51 -6.99 -17.01
C LEU A 101 1.23 -5.51 -17.27
N ILE A 102 0.89 -4.74 -16.24
CA ILE A 102 0.57 -3.31 -16.36
C ILE A 102 1.83 -2.46 -16.55
N LEU A 103 2.92 -2.83 -15.90
CA LEU A 103 4.22 -2.20 -16.09
C LEU A 103 4.87 -2.56 -17.43
N TRP A 104 4.65 -3.76 -17.96
CA TRP A 104 5.26 -4.23 -19.21
C TRP A 104 4.87 -3.39 -20.45
N HIS A 105 3.67 -2.83 -20.46
CA HIS A 105 3.16 -2.01 -21.58
C HIS A 105 3.26 -0.49 -21.32
N SER A 106 3.85 -0.07 -20.20
CA SER A 106 3.96 1.34 -19.78
C SER A 106 5.32 1.94 -20.15
#